data_AF-A0A8H4LC27-F1
#
_entry.id   AF-A0A8H4LC27-F1
#
_cell.length_a   1.000
_cell.length_b   1.000
_cell.length_c   1.000
_cell.angle_alpha   90.00
_cell.angle_beta   90.00
_cell.angle_gamma   90.00
#
_symmetry.space_group_name_H-M   'P 1'
#
loop_
_entity.id
_entity.type
_entity.pdbx_description
1 polymer ?
#
loop_
_entity_poly.entity_id
_entity_poly.type
_entity_poly.pdbx_seq_one_letter_code
_entity_poly.pdbx_strand_id
1 'polypeptide(L)'
;MHSVLASALAVALCCAPALGFVKSIRVASPEKVPTSASRIVPHDFASFSFPAHFFVDFAGSHPFIRVGGTSTDRVWYNASQEIGAYNWWNETESFTTSYGIPDMVYIGPGFFDGFHNFPGTRWSWQINMGKTFGQEGGLENAIEVAGIVVDHVQGDLESFEVGNEPELMVRFGHRSEGYELKDYVKEWNQYAAKAAEEVLANNKYGLEKTRFFQGLLVAGADDPDWNISLTISSRGREDAFLDGLDENGFVKSISYHQYAAGNQPWVRLQNSYMNHTANVGNITQYRSVIELCREYDPELPFVLGETNSNSANLNMSQIEGVFGSSLWLIDHLLLGMAANITRYNLIQGTTFGYTGWVPVPQDGRDPYVRAPLYGQIFAADVLGHHPEVQVYPIPQLPWNVSAYGIYEAGELAKHVVINFDEWNSTTSYERPVQKFNLDVPSWVDIVRVERLTGSGASADEGIKWAGQSWNYTHGRLTERGTKKYETYATKNGAVRLELKSTEAVLVTLKPANY
;
A
#
# COMPACT_ATOMS: atom_id res chain seq x y z
N MET A 1 28.95 45.66 -29.92
CA MET A 1 28.36 45.45 -31.26
C MET A 1 27.91 44.00 -31.33
N HIS A 2 26.64 43.77 -31.00
CA HIS A 2 25.57 43.30 -31.92
C HIS A 2 25.50 41.76 -31.93
N SER A 3 24.62 41.09 -31.17
CA SER A 3 23.14 41.01 -31.27
C SER A 3 22.70 40.04 -32.39
N VAL A 4 22.06 38.89 -32.12
CA VAL A 4 20.61 38.67 -31.91
C VAL A 4 19.88 38.27 -33.22
N LEU A 5 18.90 37.35 -33.07
CA LEU A 5 17.84 36.86 -33.99
C LEU A 5 18.26 35.74 -34.97
N ALA A 6 17.72 34.51 -34.97
CA ALA A 6 16.35 33.96 -34.83
C ALA A 6 15.69 33.61 -36.17
N SER A 7 14.91 32.53 -36.11
CA SER A 7 13.75 32.16 -36.95
C SER A 7 14.05 31.22 -38.12
N ALA A 8 13.57 29.98 -38.19
CA ALA A 8 12.20 29.40 -38.06
C ALA A 8 11.62 29.02 -39.43
N LEU A 9 10.70 28.05 -39.38
CA LEU A 9 9.87 27.45 -40.43
C LEU A 9 10.51 26.34 -41.29
N ALA A 10 9.82 25.26 -41.66
CA ALA A 10 8.55 24.62 -41.25
C ALA A 10 8.37 23.43 -42.23
N VAL A 11 8.10 22.22 -41.73
CA VAL A 11 6.79 21.53 -41.75
C VAL A 11 6.36 20.93 -43.11
N ALA A 12 5.93 19.67 -42.97
CA ALA A 12 5.03 18.88 -43.81
C ALA A 12 5.63 18.13 -45.02
N LEU A 13 5.63 16.80 -44.88
CA LEU A 13 4.87 15.80 -45.64
C LEU A 13 5.24 14.44 -45.03
N CYS A 14 4.41 13.42 -44.84
CA CYS A 14 2.97 13.24 -44.93
C CYS A 14 2.68 11.90 -44.25
N CYS A 15 1.57 11.84 -43.50
CA CYS A 15 0.88 10.65 -43.03
C CYS A 15 0.98 9.44 -44.00
N ALA A 16 1.56 8.35 -43.52
CA ALA A 16 1.03 7.03 -43.79
C ALA A 16 0.69 6.42 -42.41
N PRO A 17 -0.54 5.91 -42.18
CA PRO A 17 -0.74 5.00 -41.08
C PRO A 17 0.04 3.75 -41.48
N ALA A 18 1.21 3.56 -40.89
CA ALA A 18 1.73 2.21 -40.79
C ALA A 18 0.66 1.46 -39.98
N LEU A 19 -0.16 0.67 -40.67
CA LEU A 19 -0.83 -0.51 -40.12
C LEU A 19 0.29 -1.48 -39.67
N GLY A 20 1.10 -1.04 -38.71
CA GLY A 20 1.99 -1.90 -37.98
C GLY A 20 1.08 -2.81 -37.20
N PHE A 21 1.08 -4.09 -37.55
CA PHE A 21 0.46 -5.11 -36.72
C PHE A 21 1.00 -4.92 -35.30
N VAL A 22 0.16 -4.43 -34.39
CA VAL A 22 0.45 -4.45 -32.96
C VAL A 22 0.67 -5.92 -32.63
N LYS A 23 1.94 -6.29 -32.38
CA LYS A 23 2.31 -7.67 -32.11
C LYS A 23 1.53 -8.13 -30.89
N SER A 24 0.81 -9.24 -31.02
CA SER A 24 0.09 -9.81 -29.90
C SER A 24 1.09 -10.18 -28.81
N ILE A 25 0.84 -9.73 -27.58
CA ILE A 25 1.62 -10.12 -26.41
C ILE A 25 1.06 -11.46 -25.92
N ARG A 26 1.94 -12.44 -25.70
CA ARG A 26 1.54 -13.73 -25.15
C ARG A 26 1.57 -13.66 -23.63
N VAL A 27 0.50 -14.11 -22.99
CA VAL A 27 0.37 -14.24 -21.53
C VAL A 27 0.24 -15.73 -21.26
N ALA A 28 1.20 -16.32 -20.54
CA ALA A 28 1.23 -17.75 -20.30
C ALA A 28 1.58 -18.03 -18.85
N SER A 29 0.72 -18.83 -18.20
CA SER A 29 0.93 -19.35 -16.85
C SER A 29 0.93 -20.87 -16.89
N PRO A 30 1.77 -21.54 -16.09
CA PRO A 30 1.63 -22.97 -15.83
C PRO A 30 0.22 -23.35 -15.36
N GLU A 31 -0.25 -24.56 -15.68
CA GLU A 31 -1.56 -25.03 -15.20
C GLU A 31 -1.56 -25.28 -13.69
N LYS A 32 -0.44 -25.77 -13.16
CA LYS A 32 -0.19 -25.94 -11.72
C LYS A 32 0.71 -24.83 -11.21
N VAL A 33 0.52 -24.43 -9.95
CA VAL A 33 1.31 -23.39 -9.32
C VAL A 33 2.82 -23.67 -9.44
N PRO A 34 3.62 -22.76 -10.01
CA PRO A 34 5.06 -22.92 -10.08
C PRO A 34 5.72 -22.61 -8.73
N THR A 35 6.93 -23.12 -8.51
CA THR A 35 7.71 -22.82 -7.29
C THR A 35 8.12 -21.36 -7.15
N SER A 36 8.04 -20.58 -8.24
CA SER A 36 8.28 -19.15 -8.28
C SER A 36 7.03 -18.30 -8.05
N ALA A 37 5.88 -18.92 -7.78
CA ALA A 37 4.71 -18.21 -7.26
C ALA A 37 4.88 -17.89 -5.77
N SER A 38 4.03 -16.99 -5.28
CA SER A 38 3.95 -16.68 -3.85
C SER A 38 3.56 -17.91 -3.02
N ARG A 39 3.79 -17.81 -1.71
CA ARG A 39 3.03 -18.56 -0.70
C ARG A 39 1.56 -18.14 -0.72
N ILE A 40 0.75 -18.82 0.09
CA ILE A 40 -0.65 -18.43 0.28
C ILE A 40 -0.71 -16.98 0.76
N VAL A 41 -1.44 -16.15 0.02
CA VAL A 41 -1.59 -14.74 0.31
C VAL A 41 -2.69 -14.54 1.36
N PRO A 42 -2.43 -13.83 2.46
CA PRO A 42 -3.47 -13.46 3.41
C PRO A 42 -4.56 -12.58 2.78
N HIS A 43 -5.83 -12.78 3.14
CA HIS A 43 -6.94 -11.99 2.56
C HIS A 43 -6.97 -10.53 3.04
N ASP A 44 -6.27 -10.24 4.12
CA ASP A 44 -5.99 -8.89 4.63
C ASP A 44 -4.68 -8.32 4.05
N PHE A 45 -4.17 -8.82 2.92
CA PHE A 45 -2.93 -8.32 2.33
C PHE A 45 -3.01 -6.84 1.94
N ALA A 46 -4.06 -6.43 1.21
CA ALA A 46 -4.27 -5.04 0.78
C ALA A 46 -5.03 -4.27 1.87
N SER A 47 -4.31 -3.97 2.95
CA SER A 47 -4.84 -3.33 4.14
C SER A 47 -4.57 -1.83 4.17
N PHE A 48 -5.16 -1.14 5.14
CA PHE A 48 -5.02 0.31 5.28
C PHE A 48 -4.09 0.65 6.42
N SER A 49 -3.31 1.72 6.23
CA SER A 49 -2.76 2.50 7.34
C SER A 49 -3.61 3.76 7.44
N PHE A 50 -4.28 3.96 8.56
CA PHE A 50 -5.04 5.18 8.80
C PHE A 50 -4.40 5.99 9.90
N PRO A 51 -4.46 7.32 9.79
CA PRO A 51 -4.90 8.09 10.93
C PRO A 51 -6.35 7.68 11.26
N ALA A 52 -6.54 6.67 12.12
CA ALA A 52 -7.76 6.23 12.83
C ALA A 52 -9.18 6.04 12.15
N HIS A 53 -9.44 6.11 10.82
CA HIS A 53 -10.85 6.03 10.30
C HIS A 53 -11.09 5.52 8.83
N PHE A 54 -11.71 4.33 8.57
CA PHE A 54 -12.60 3.88 7.42
C PHE A 54 -12.44 2.46 6.74
N PHE A 55 -13.56 1.71 6.44
CA PHE A 55 -13.83 0.70 5.35
C PHE A 55 -14.07 -0.85 5.59
N VAL A 56 -15.16 -1.46 5.06
CA VAL A 56 -15.47 -2.93 4.97
C VAL A 56 -16.37 -3.25 3.74
N ASP A 57 -16.07 -4.28 2.91
CA ASP A 57 -17.00 -5.05 2.02
C ASP A 57 -16.36 -5.72 0.77
N PHE A 58 -15.05 -5.61 0.51
CA PHE A 58 -14.45 -6.14 -0.75
C PHE A 58 -13.42 -7.27 -0.61
N ALA A 59 -13.08 -7.67 0.61
CA ALA A 59 -12.15 -8.77 0.87
C ALA A 59 -12.90 -9.93 1.55
N GLY A 60 -12.42 -11.18 1.34
CA GLY A 60 -12.92 -12.35 2.06
C GLY A 60 -12.76 -12.29 3.59
N SER A 61 -12.10 -11.24 4.09
CA SER A 61 -11.99 -10.82 5.50
C SER A 61 -12.06 -9.29 5.59
N HIS A 62 -12.35 -8.74 6.77
CA HIS A 62 -12.21 -7.30 7.01
C HIS A 62 -10.75 -6.84 6.76
N PRO A 63 -10.51 -5.64 6.19
CA PRO A 63 -9.15 -5.15 6.04
C PRO A 63 -8.54 -4.97 7.43
N PHE A 64 -7.22 -5.14 7.53
CA PHE A 64 -6.45 -4.75 8.71
C PHE A 64 -6.27 -3.22 8.69
N ILE A 65 -6.27 -2.59 9.87
CA ILE A 65 -6.00 -1.16 10.00
C ILE A 65 -4.82 -0.92 10.95
N ARG A 66 -3.75 -0.35 10.41
CA ARG A 66 -2.63 0.19 11.19
C ARG A 66 -2.89 1.64 11.58
N VAL A 67 -2.80 1.99 12.87
CA VAL A 67 -2.86 3.38 13.35
C VAL A 67 -1.50 3.80 13.91
N GLY A 68 -0.82 4.69 13.18
CA GLY A 68 0.57 5.05 13.43
C GLY A 68 1.05 6.24 12.62
N GLY A 69 2.30 6.19 12.17
CA GLY A 69 2.94 7.23 11.38
C GLY A 69 3.54 8.32 12.26
N THR A 70 4.18 9.28 11.60
CA THR A 70 4.84 10.44 12.23
C THR A 70 3.94 11.22 13.19
N SER A 71 2.62 11.22 12.97
CA SER A 71 1.66 11.89 13.86
C SER A 71 1.48 11.20 15.22
N THR A 72 1.60 9.88 15.30
CA THR A 72 1.42 9.14 16.56
C THR A 72 2.58 9.36 17.51
N ASP A 73 3.78 9.60 16.98
CA ASP A 73 4.95 10.05 17.75
C ASP A 73 4.83 11.48 18.31
N ARG A 74 3.65 12.10 18.17
CA ARG A 74 3.32 13.45 18.66
C ARG A 74 2.02 13.45 19.46
N VAL A 75 1.50 12.27 19.79
CA VAL A 75 0.25 12.11 20.54
C VAL A 75 0.45 12.42 22.03
N TRP A 76 -0.49 13.16 22.61
CA TRP A 76 -0.63 13.33 24.05
C TRP A 76 -2.09 13.15 24.47
N TYR A 77 -2.36 12.20 25.36
CA TYR A 77 -3.71 11.97 25.88
C TYR A 77 -4.04 12.89 27.05
N ASN A 78 -5.25 13.44 27.02
CA ASN A 78 -5.82 14.25 28.10
C ASN A 78 -7.25 13.77 28.39
N ALA A 79 -7.43 13.07 29.52
CA ALA A 79 -8.73 12.55 29.95
C ALA A 79 -9.81 13.62 30.18
N SER A 80 -9.41 14.88 30.41
CA SER A 80 -10.35 15.99 30.59
C SER A 80 -10.70 16.71 29.28
N GLN A 81 -10.12 16.31 28.14
CA GLN A 81 -10.40 16.91 26.85
C GLN A 81 -11.74 16.42 26.30
N GLU A 82 -12.68 17.34 26.07
CA GLU A 82 -14.00 17.02 25.51
C GLU A 82 -13.94 16.69 24.01
N ILE A 83 -13.07 17.37 23.26
CA ILE A 83 -12.89 17.12 21.83
C ILE A 83 -12.08 15.84 21.60
N GLY A 84 -12.50 15.00 20.65
CA GLY A 84 -11.83 13.73 20.37
C GLY A 84 -10.36 13.92 20.00
N ALA A 85 -10.05 14.83 19.08
CA ALA A 85 -8.68 15.16 18.71
C ALA A 85 -8.52 16.66 18.44
N TYR A 86 -7.34 17.20 18.80
CA TYR A 86 -6.90 18.55 18.48
C TYR A 86 -5.50 18.53 17.89
N ASN A 87 -5.40 18.93 16.63
CA ASN A 87 -4.14 19.04 15.91
C ASN A 87 -3.58 20.45 16.08
N TRP A 88 -2.43 20.56 16.74
CA TRP A 88 -1.72 21.81 16.90
C TRP A 88 -0.62 21.95 15.86
N TRP A 89 -0.56 23.13 15.24
CA TRP A 89 0.35 23.47 14.16
C TRP A 89 1.16 24.69 14.61
N ASN A 90 2.48 24.63 14.45
CA ASN A 90 3.32 25.80 14.66
C ASN A 90 3.07 26.81 13.52
N GLU A 91 2.85 28.08 13.88
CA GLU A 91 2.61 29.18 12.91
C GLU A 91 3.81 29.47 12.02
N THR A 92 5.00 29.01 12.43
CA THR A 92 6.20 28.95 11.58
C THR A 92 6.27 27.55 10.96
N GLU A 93 6.39 27.48 9.62
CA GLU A 93 6.46 26.21 8.88
C GLU A 93 7.51 25.28 9.52
N SER A 94 7.03 24.21 10.17
CA SER A 94 7.88 23.15 10.68
C SER A 94 8.16 22.15 9.56
N PHE A 95 9.19 21.33 9.73
CA PHE A 95 9.51 20.30 8.74
C PHE A 95 8.29 19.42 8.43
N THR A 96 7.54 18.98 9.44
CA THR A 96 6.37 18.09 9.27
C THR A 96 5.13 18.80 8.76
N THR A 97 4.93 20.10 9.05
CA THR A 97 3.76 20.81 8.53
C THR A 97 3.78 20.92 7.00
N SER A 98 4.98 20.97 6.39
CA SER A 98 5.14 20.95 4.94
C SER A 98 4.67 19.65 4.25
N TYR A 99 4.48 18.57 5.03
CA TYR A 99 3.97 17.27 4.61
C TYR A 99 2.51 17.01 5.05
N GLY A 100 1.83 18.04 5.59
CA GLY A 100 0.47 17.93 6.10
C GLY A 100 0.35 17.16 7.41
N ILE A 101 1.41 17.16 8.24
CA ILE A 101 1.45 16.46 9.53
C ILE A 101 1.57 17.49 10.67
N PRO A 102 0.68 17.46 11.68
CA PRO A 102 0.69 18.43 12.78
C PRO A 102 1.91 18.27 13.68
N ASP A 103 2.27 19.32 14.41
CA ASP A 103 3.39 19.32 15.34
C ASP A 103 3.05 18.63 16.68
N MET A 104 1.78 18.66 17.10
CA MET A 104 1.25 17.91 18.24
C MET A 104 -0.17 17.42 17.95
N VAL A 105 -0.53 16.25 18.48
CA VAL A 105 -1.87 15.68 18.40
C VAL A 105 -2.37 15.42 19.81
N TYR A 106 -3.30 16.23 20.30
CA TYR A 106 -3.90 16.03 21.61
C TYR A 106 -5.17 15.22 21.48
N ILE A 107 -5.26 14.08 22.17
CA ILE A 107 -6.42 13.18 22.09
C ILE A 107 -7.17 13.14 23.42
N GLY A 108 -8.50 13.09 23.34
CA GLY A 108 -9.42 12.89 24.47
C GLY A 108 -10.15 11.55 24.36
N PRO A 109 -11.03 11.21 25.32
CA PRO A 109 -11.77 9.94 25.31
C PRO A 109 -12.53 9.67 24.01
N GLY A 110 -13.12 10.69 23.39
CA GLY A 110 -13.86 10.54 22.12
C GLY A 110 -13.01 10.15 20.91
N PHE A 111 -11.67 10.17 21.00
CA PHE A 111 -10.80 9.65 19.93
C PHE A 111 -11.02 8.15 19.70
N PHE A 112 -11.18 7.40 20.80
CA PHE A 112 -11.18 5.94 20.78
C PHE A 112 -12.49 5.35 20.21
N ASP A 113 -13.56 6.17 20.10
CA ASP A 113 -14.77 5.82 19.36
C ASP A 113 -14.48 5.47 17.88
N GLY A 114 -13.35 5.96 17.35
CA GLY A 114 -12.87 5.65 16.00
C GLY A 114 -12.75 4.15 15.70
N PHE A 115 -12.35 3.35 16.70
CA PHE A 115 -12.19 1.90 16.56
C PHE A 115 -13.52 1.17 16.32
N HIS A 116 -14.65 1.75 16.73
CA HIS A 116 -15.97 1.17 16.54
C HIS A 116 -16.55 1.40 15.14
N ASN A 117 -15.91 2.25 14.31
CA ASN A 117 -16.37 2.52 12.95
C ASN A 117 -16.09 1.35 11.98
N PHE A 118 -15.18 0.42 12.32
CA PHE A 118 -14.90 -0.82 11.54
C PHE A 118 -15.13 -2.07 12.37
N PRO A 119 -16.39 -2.47 12.58
CA PRO A 119 -16.70 -3.71 13.26
C PRO A 119 -16.05 -4.91 12.55
N GLY A 120 -15.37 -5.77 13.31
CA GLY A 120 -14.70 -6.97 12.81
C GLY A 120 -13.33 -6.74 12.17
N THR A 121 -12.84 -5.50 12.12
CA THR A 121 -11.48 -5.19 11.67
C THR A 121 -10.46 -5.49 12.75
N ARG A 122 -9.31 -6.04 12.34
CA ARG A 122 -8.12 -6.18 13.17
C ARG A 122 -7.24 -4.94 13.09
N TRP A 123 -6.52 -4.64 14.17
CA TRP A 123 -5.80 -3.38 14.31
C TRP A 123 -4.34 -3.56 14.75
N SER A 124 -3.47 -2.62 14.37
CA SER A 124 -2.25 -2.29 15.14
C SER A 124 -2.27 -0.86 15.62
N TRP A 125 -1.53 -0.62 16.71
CA TRP A 125 -1.36 0.71 17.28
C TRP A 125 0.13 1.00 17.54
N GLN A 126 0.57 2.21 17.19
CA GLN A 126 1.90 2.70 17.52
C GLN A 126 1.95 3.36 18.89
N ILE A 127 2.88 2.91 19.73
CA ILE A 127 3.24 3.55 20.98
C ILE A 127 4.16 4.74 20.67
N ASN A 128 3.77 5.93 21.14
CA ASN A 128 4.55 7.15 20.96
C ASN A 128 5.93 7.04 21.64
N MET A 129 6.99 7.08 20.85
CA MET A 129 8.39 7.12 21.32
C MET A 129 9.16 8.34 20.75
N GLY A 130 8.43 9.28 20.15
CA GLY A 130 9.01 10.42 19.44
C GLY A 130 9.13 11.67 20.28
N LYS A 131 8.24 12.64 20.03
CA LYS A 131 8.35 14.01 20.51
C LYS A 131 8.31 14.15 22.03
N THR A 132 7.61 13.25 22.71
CA THR A 132 7.46 13.26 24.18
C THR A 132 8.52 12.42 24.89
N PHE A 133 9.45 11.82 24.15
CA PHE A 133 10.51 11.01 24.73
C PHE A 133 11.39 11.80 25.69
N GLY A 134 11.69 11.20 26.85
CA GLY A 134 12.49 11.82 27.91
C GLY A 134 11.81 13.00 28.63
N GLN A 135 10.61 13.39 28.23
CA GLN A 135 9.81 14.40 28.94
C GLN A 135 9.09 13.76 30.14
N GLU A 136 8.88 14.55 31.19
CA GLU A 136 8.12 14.11 32.37
C GLU A 136 6.72 13.64 31.96
N GLY A 137 6.36 12.40 32.33
CA GLY A 137 5.07 11.80 32.01
C GLY A 137 4.93 11.26 30.57
N GLY A 138 5.92 11.43 29.70
CA GLY A 138 5.82 11.06 28.28
C GLY A 138 5.69 9.56 28.05
N LEU A 139 6.50 8.74 28.74
CA LEU A 139 6.40 7.28 28.69
C LEU A 139 5.09 6.81 29.32
N GLU A 140 4.74 7.35 30.50
CA GLU A 140 3.52 7.00 31.22
C GLU A 140 2.28 7.27 30.37
N ASN A 141 2.21 8.42 29.69
CA ASN A 141 1.12 8.77 28.79
C ASN A 141 1.05 7.82 27.59
N ALA A 142 2.18 7.46 26.99
CA ALA A 142 2.22 6.53 25.85
C ALA A 142 1.70 5.13 26.25
N ILE A 143 2.04 4.66 27.44
CA ILE A 143 1.58 3.36 27.98
C ILE A 143 0.12 3.42 28.41
N GLU A 144 -0.34 4.54 28.98
CA GLU A 144 -1.76 4.78 29.28
C GLU A 144 -2.61 4.70 28.00
N VAL A 145 -2.17 5.36 26.92
CA VAL A 145 -2.85 5.28 25.63
C VAL A 145 -2.90 3.85 25.10
N ALA A 146 -1.80 3.10 25.19
CA ALA A 146 -1.78 1.69 24.78
C ALA A 146 -2.79 0.84 25.57
N GLY A 147 -2.95 1.09 26.87
CA GLY A 147 -3.99 0.46 27.70
C GLY A 147 -5.41 0.81 27.25
N ILE A 148 -5.70 2.09 26.97
CA ILE A 148 -7.01 2.52 26.49
C ILE A 148 -7.33 1.90 25.12
N VAL A 149 -6.34 1.81 24.22
CA VAL A 149 -6.49 1.12 22.92
C VAL A 149 -6.87 -0.35 23.13
N VAL A 150 -6.17 -1.07 24.02
CA VAL A 150 -6.48 -2.47 24.33
C VAL A 150 -7.92 -2.63 24.84
N ASP A 151 -8.44 -1.68 25.61
CA ASP A 151 -9.82 -1.74 26.09
C ASP A 151 -10.88 -1.48 25.01
N HIS A 152 -10.58 -0.66 24.00
CA HIS A 152 -11.51 -0.36 22.91
C HIS A 152 -11.45 -1.39 21.78
N VAL A 153 -10.25 -1.88 21.46
CA VAL A 153 -9.99 -2.82 20.37
C VAL A 153 -10.10 -4.28 20.82
N GLN A 154 -9.75 -4.56 22.08
CA GLN A 154 -9.89 -5.89 22.70
C GLN A 154 -9.09 -6.96 21.93
N GLY A 155 -9.68 -8.13 21.70
CA GLY A 155 -9.04 -9.26 21.03
C GLY A 155 -8.72 -9.02 19.55
N ASP A 156 -9.24 -7.93 18.96
CA ASP A 156 -8.95 -7.55 17.57
C ASP A 156 -7.63 -6.77 17.43
N LEU A 157 -6.93 -6.47 18.53
CA LEU A 157 -5.61 -5.83 18.50
C LEU A 157 -4.54 -6.90 18.21
N GLU A 158 -3.92 -6.81 17.04
CA GLU A 158 -2.97 -7.82 16.58
C GLU A 158 -1.53 -7.54 17.00
N SER A 159 -1.16 -6.27 17.06
CA SER A 159 0.19 -5.86 17.41
C SER A 159 0.31 -4.43 17.91
N PHE A 160 1.37 -4.19 18.66
CA PHE A 160 1.90 -2.86 18.90
C PHE A 160 3.10 -2.55 18.00
N GLU A 161 3.29 -1.29 17.69
CA GLU A 161 4.48 -0.71 17.09
C GLU A 161 5.12 0.25 18.12
N VAL A 162 6.42 0.53 18.04
CA VAL A 162 7.09 1.46 18.97
C VAL A 162 7.92 2.46 18.20
N GLY A 163 7.52 3.72 18.26
CA GLY A 163 8.07 4.77 17.41
C GLY A 163 7.69 4.60 15.93
N ASN A 164 8.11 5.57 15.11
CA ASN A 164 7.96 5.53 13.66
C ASN A 164 9.18 6.13 12.98
N GLU A 165 9.69 5.47 11.93
CA GLU A 165 10.83 5.93 11.12
C GLU A 165 11.99 6.40 12.01
N PRO A 166 12.53 5.50 12.86
CA PRO A 166 13.49 5.88 13.89
C PRO A 166 14.76 6.53 13.32
N GLU A 167 15.13 6.22 12.08
CA GLU A 167 16.23 6.85 11.34
C GLU A 167 15.98 8.33 11.04
N LEU A 168 14.72 8.77 11.02
CA LEU A 168 14.33 10.16 10.81
C LEU A 168 14.13 10.92 12.13
N MET A 169 14.24 10.27 13.31
CA MET A 169 14.02 10.93 14.60
C MET A 169 14.96 12.12 14.86
N VAL A 170 16.20 12.07 14.37
CA VAL A 170 17.12 13.23 14.44
C VAL A 170 16.60 14.37 13.57
N ARG A 171 16.16 14.07 12.35
CA ARG A 171 15.58 15.04 11.42
C ARG A 171 14.31 15.68 11.96
N PHE A 172 13.52 14.92 12.71
CA PHE A 172 12.32 15.41 13.39
C PHE A 172 12.59 16.15 14.71
N GLY A 173 13.85 16.20 15.17
CA GLY A 173 14.23 16.81 16.44
C GLY A 173 13.80 16.01 17.68
N HIS A 174 13.44 14.74 17.52
CA HIS A 174 13.11 13.84 18.63
C HIS A 174 14.36 13.29 19.32
N ARG A 175 15.49 13.21 18.60
CA ARG A 175 16.78 12.74 19.10
C ARG A 175 17.90 13.69 18.67
N SER A 176 19.02 13.65 19.39
CA SER A 176 20.22 14.42 19.06
C SER A 176 21.05 13.73 17.97
N GLU A 177 21.96 14.48 17.34
CA GLU A 177 22.93 13.93 16.39
C GLU A 177 23.71 12.76 17.01
N GLY A 178 23.97 11.73 16.20
CA GLY A 178 24.66 10.51 16.62
C GLY A 178 23.74 9.37 17.06
N TYR A 179 22.42 9.58 17.10
CA TYR A 179 21.44 8.52 17.32
C TYR A 179 21.51 7.46 16.22
N GLU A 180 21.65 6.19 16.61
CA GLU A 180 21.86 5.05 15.70
C GLU A 180 20.99 3.85 16.09
N LEU A 181 20.99 2.81 15.25
CA LEU A 181 20.11 1.65 15.37
C LEU A 181 20.14 1.01 16.77
N LYS A 182 21.33 0.83 17.36
CA LYS A 182 21.49 0.22 18.69
C LYS A 182 20.82 1.05 19.81
N ASP A 183 20.81 2.37 19.67
CA ASP A 183 20.15 3.26 20.63
C ASP A 183 18.63 3.09 20.52
N TYR A 184 18.12 3.05 19.29
CA TYR A 184 16.72 2.74 19.03
C TYR A 184 16.33 1.36 19.57
N VAL A 185 17.10 0.31 19.34
CA VAL A 185 16.79 -1.05 19.82
C VAL A 185 16.73 -1.08 21.35
N LYS A 186 17.63 -0.37 22.03
CA LYS A 186 17.61 -0.24 23.49
C LYS A 186 16.35 0.48 23.97
N GLU A 187 15.99 1.60 23.36
CA GLU A 187 14.78 2.37 23.72
C GLU A 187 13.49 1.60 23.39
N TRP A 188 13.47 0.92 22.24
CA TRP A 188 12.39 0.04 21.81
C TRP A 188 12.13 -1.06 22.83
N ASN A 189 13.18 -1.73 23.31
CA ASN A 189 13.06 -2.77 24.33
C ASN A 189 12.50 -2.22 25.65
N GLN A 190 12.83 -0.99 26.04
CA GLN A 190 12.27 -0.36 27.24
C GLN A 190 10.76 -0.15 27.10
N TYR A 191 10.30 0.41 25.99
CA TYR A 191 8.88 0.65 25.73
C TYR A 191 8.10 -0.66 25.55
N ALA A 192 8.65 -1.62 24.80
CA ALA A 192 8.04 -2.93 24.59
C ALA A 192 7.90 -3.70 25.90
N ALA A 193 8.95 -3.72 26.75
CA ALA A 193 8.88 -4.35 28.07
C ALA A 193 7.82 -3.70 28.97
N LYS A 194 7.76 -2.37 29.01
CA LYS A 194 6.78 -1.62 29.80
C LYS A 194 5.35 -1.91 29.36
N ALA A 195 5.07 -1.88 28.06
CA ALA A 195 3.76 -2.24 27.52
C ALA A 195 3.43 -3.72 27.76
N ALA A 196 4.40 -4.61 27.59
CA ALA A 196 4.24 -6.03 27.87
C ALA A 196 3.87 -6.30 29.34
N GLU A 197 4.47 -5.57 30.28
CA GLU A 197 4.24 -5.74 31.72
C GLU A 197 2.95 -5.07 32.21
N GLU A 198 2.70 -3.84 31.80
CA GLU A 198 1.61 -3.02 32.36
C GLU A 198 0.30 -3.13 31.57
N VAL A 199 0.38 -3.44 30.28
CA VAL A 199 -0.78 -3.48 29.39
C VAL A 199 -1.11 -4.93 29.01
N LEU A 200 -0.14 -5.70 28.50
CA LEU A 200 -0.42 -7.04 27.96
C LEU A 200 -0.49 -8.13 29.04
N ALA A 201 0.35 -8.12 30.08
CA ALA A 201 0.47 -9.27 31.00
C ALA A 201 -0.84 -9.69 31.72
N ASN A 202 -1.76 -8.76 31.94
CA ASN A 202 -3.01 -9.02 32.69
C ASN A 202 -4.26 -8.58 31.91
N ASN A 203 -4.16 -8.43 30.59
CA ASN A 203 -5.32 -8.10 29.78
C ASN A 203 -6.35 -9.26 29.83
N LYS A 204 -7.64 -8.91 29.83
CA LYS A 204 -8.75 -9.88 29.87
C LYS A 204 -9.21 -10.36 28.49
N TYR A 205 -8.52 -9.95 27.42
CA TYR A 205 -8.92 -10.16 26.03
C TYR A 205 -8.12 -11.27 25.32
N GLY A 206 -7.16 -11.88 26.03
CA GLY A 206 -6.35 -12.98 25.49
C GLY A 206 -5.20 -12.53 24.59
N LEU A 207 -4.77 -11.26 24.68
CA LEU A 207 -3.59 -10.78 23.96
C LEU A 207 -2.32 -11.36 24.59
N GLU A 208 -1.39 -11.81 23.76
CA GLU A 208 -0.14 -12.41 24.20
C GLU A 208 0.86 -11.34 24.66
N LYS A 209 1.63 -11.64 25.72
CA LYS A 209 2.71 -10.77 26.20
C LYS A 209 3.95 -10.84 25.30
N THR A 210 4.21 -11.99 24.69
CA THR A 210 5.33 -12.24 23.78
C THR A 210 4.83 -12.31 22.34
N ARG A 211 5.72 -12.15 21.37
CA ARG A 211 5.38 -12.19 19.94
C ARG A 211 4.18 -11.29 19.60
N PHE A 212 4.19 -10.06 20.11
CA PHE A 212 3.10 -9.09 19.93
C PHE A 212 3.51 -7.81 19.20
N PHE A 213 4.81 -7.53 19.07
CA PHE A 213 5.28 -6.24 18.54
C PHE A 213 5.76 -6.34 17.10
N GLN A 214 5.43 -5.35 16.29
CA GLN A 214 6.02 -5.15 14.98
C GLN A 214 7.28 -4.28 15.10
N GLY A 215 8.42 -4.78 14.62
CA GLY A 215 9.74 -4.17 14.80
C GLY A 215 10.15 -3.21 13.68
N LEU A 216 11.08 -2.31 14.03
CA LEU A 216 11.79 -1.31 13.20
C LEU A 216 10.97 -0.12 12.68
N LEU A 217 9.99 -0.35 11.79
CA LEU A 217 9.24 0.73 11.15
C LEU A 217 10.11 1.78 10.40
N VAL A 218 11.17 1.32 9.75
CA VAL A 218 12.09 2.21 9.01
C VAL A 218 11.44 2.73 7.72
N ALA A 219 11.72 3.96 7.30
CA ALA A 219 11.08 4.65 6.15
C ALA A 219 11.37 3.99 4.79
N GLY A 220 12.36 3.10 4.71
CA GLY A 220 12.75 2.44 3.48
C GLY A 220 13.94 1.50 3.65
N ALA A 221 14.40 0.92 2.55
CA ALA A 221 15.58 0.04 2.51
C ALA A 221 16.86 0.76 2.04
N ASP A 222 16.80 2.06 1.78
CA ASP A 222 17.90 2.84 1.21
C ASP A 222 19.00 3.18 2.23
N ASP A 223 18.67 3.17 3.53
CA ASP A 223 19.64 3.40 4.59
C ASP A 223 20.23 2.06 5.07
N PRO A 224 21.51 1.76 4.74
CA PRO A 224 22.14 0.50 5.10
C PRO A 224 22.40 0.35 6.60
N ASP A 225 22.39 1.46 7.35
CA ASP A 225 22.67 1.52 8.79
C ASP A 225 21.40 1.14 9.60
N TRP A 226 20.21 1.25 8.99
CA TRP A 226 18.92 0.95 9.61
C TRP A 226 18.28 -0.31 9.03
N ASN A 227 18.86 -1.48 9.34
CA ASN A 227 18.43 -2.75 8.77
C ASN A 227 18.43 -3.92 9.79
N ILE A 228 17.65 -4.98 9.51
CA ILE A 228 17.81 -6.29 10.19
C ILE A 228 18.98 -7.12 9.61
N SER A 229 19.63 -6.63 8.56
CA SER A 229 20.66 -7.35 7.80
C SER A 229 22.05 -6.79 8.04
N LEU A 230 23.03 -7.71 8.09
CA LEU A 230 24.47 -7.48 8.07
C LEU A 230 24.93 -6.75 6.79
N THR A 231 24.77 -5.43 6.72
CA THR A 231 25.59 -4.61 5.84
C THR A 231 26.86 -4.22 6.61
N ILE A 232 28.04 -4.38 6.00
CA ILE A 232 29.23 -3.72 6.54
C ILE A 232 29.05 -2.23 6.22
N SER A 233 28.51 -1.48 7.17
CA SER A 233 28.48 -0.03 7.09
C SER A 233 29.92 0.50 7.18
N SER A 234 30.09 1.76 6.80
CA SER A 234 31.38 2.46 7.03
C SER A 234 31.74 2.57 8.53
N ARG A 235 30.79 2.24 9.43
CA ARG A 235 30.89 2.32 10.88
C ARG A 235 30.99 0.95 11.57
N GLY A 236 30.67 -0.16 10.89
CA GLY A 236 30.73 -1.49 11.49
C GLY A 236 29.66 -2.44 10.93
N ARG A 237 29.30 -3.47 11.69
CA ARG A 237 28.10 -4.28 11.43
C ARG A 237 26.96 -3.64 12.22
N GLU A 238 25.88 -3.25 11.55
CA GLU A 238 24.64 -2.76 12.17
C GLU A 238 23.56 -3.78 11.83
N ASP A 239 22.96 -4.36 12.88
CA ASP A 239 22.01 -5.46 12.76
C ASP A 239 21.12 -5.44 14.01
N ALA A 240 19.84 -5.14 13.80
CA ALA A 240 18.90 -4.97 14.88
C ALA A 240 18.78 -6.20 15.79
N PHE A 241 18.95 -7.42 15.25
CA PHE A 241 18.89 -8.64 16.06
C PHE A 241 20.16 -8.82 16.89
N LEU A 242 21.33 -8.45 16.37
CA LEU A 242 22.57 -8.43 17.16
C LEU A 242 22.53 -7.38 18.28
N ASP A 243 21.83 -6.27 18.04
CA ASP A 243 21.59 -5.23 19.05
C ASP A 243 20.51 -5.63 20.08
N GLY A 244 19.87 -6.79 19.91
CA GLY A 244 18.93 -7.37 20.88
C GLY A 244 17.45 -7.06 20.62
N LEU A 245 17.04 -6.72 19.40
CA LEU A 245 15.64 -6.38 19.08
C LEU A 245 14.63 -7.45 19.53
N ASP A 246 15.00 -8.73 19.46
CA ASP A 246 14.14 -9.85 19.88
C ASP A 246 14.69 -10.64 21.08
N GLU A 247 15.61 -10.06 21.86
CA GLU A 247 16.21 -10.76 23.02
C GLU A 247 15.16 -11.17 24.06
N ASN A 248 14.06 -10.42 24.13
CA ASN A 248 12.94 -10.64 25.05
C ASN A 248 11.78 -11.44 24.40
N GLY A 249 11.91 -11.85 23.13
CA GLY A 249 10.89 -12.60 22.40
C GLY A 249 9.61 -11.80 22.09
N PHE A 250 9.71 -10.48 22.01
CA PHE A 250 8.57 -9.58 21.77
C PHE A 250 8.21 -9.46 20.28
N VAL A 251 9.16 -9.67 19.37
CA VAL A 251 8.98 -9.40 17.94
C VAL A 251 8.05 -10.43 17.32
N LYS A 252 6.96 -9.97 16.71
CA LYS A 252 6.00 -10.76 15.95
C LYS A 252 6.26 -10.71 14.45
N SER A 253 6.66 -9.54 13.96
CA SER A 253 6.87 -9.23 12.54
C SER A 253 7.90 -8.11 12.39
N ILE A 254 8.47 -7.99 11.19
CA ILE A 254 9.36 -6.87 10.82
C ILE A 254 8.63 -5.96 9.84
N SER A 255 8.73 -4.65 10.08
CA SER A 255 8.08 -3.64 9.26
C SER A 255 9.04 -2.63 8.66
N TYR A 256 8.87 -2.39 7.37
CA TYR A 256 9.49 -1.30 6.62
C TYR A 256 8.40 -0.47 5.99
N HIS A 257 8.72 0.77 5.64
CA HIS A 257 7.88 1.59 4.79
C HIS A 257 8.39 1.58 3.35
N GLN A 258 7.53 1.99 2.43
CA GLN A 258 7.86 2.06 1.02
C GLN A 258 7.05 3.14 0.32
N TYR A 259 7.72 4.03 -0.41
CA TYR A 259 7.07 4.96 -1.32
C TYR A 259 7.69 4.86 -2.71
N ALA A 260 6.87 4.83 -3.76
CA ALA A 260 7.37 4.64 -5.13
C ALA A 260 8.23 5.81 -5.62
N ALA A 261 7.91 7.04 -5.21
CA ALA A 261 8.71 8.23 -5.48
C ALA A 261 8.46 9.35 -4.45
N GLY A 262 9.14 10.49 -4.62
CA GLY A 262 8.77 11.77 -4.00
C GLY A 262 8.36 12.79 -5.07
N ASN A 263 8.50 14.09 -4.75
CA ASN A 263 8.12 15.19 -5.65
C ASN A 263 9.24 15.62 -6.60
N GLN A 264 10.07 14.67 -7.06
CA GLN A 264 11.16 15.02 -7.98
C GLN A 264 10.58 15.50 -9.33
N PRO A 265 11.18 16.51 -10.00
CA PRO A 265 10.62 17.12 -11.22
C PRO A 265 10.43 16.16 -12.40
N TRP A 266 11.12 15.03 -12.39
CA TRP A 266 11.03 13.99 -13.42
C TRP A 266 9.93 12.96 -13.11
N VAL A 267 9.18 13.05 -12.02
CA VAL A 267 8.16 12.06 -11.69
C VAL A 267 6.88 12.34 -12.50
N ARG A 268 6.34 11.32 -13.20
CA ARG A 268 5.17 11.41 -14.09
C ARG A 268 4.40 10.08 -14.13
N LEU A 269 3.17 10.06 -14.66
CA LEU A 269 2.39 8.82 -14.80
C LEU A 269 3.12 7.81 -15.67
N GLN A 270 3.28 8.05 -16.98
CA GLN A 270 4.08 7.17 -17.84
C GLN A 270 5.55 7.17 -17.39
N ASN A 271 6.19 6.01 -17.45
CA ASN A 271 7.60 5.78 -17.13
C ASN A 271 7.97 5.79 -15.64
N SER A 272 7.22 6.48 -14.75
CA SER A 272 7.41 6.30 -13.31
C SER A 272 6.41 5.31 -12.72
N TYR A 273 5.11 5.61 -12.75
CA TYR A 273 4.07 4.78 -12.09
C TYR A 273 3.43 3.77 -13.03
N MET A 274 3.07 4.20 -14.24
CA MET A 274 2.59 3.35 -15.31
C MET A 274 3.79 2.72 -16.04
N ASN A 275 4.56 1.94 -15.29
CA ASN A 275 5.78 1.27 -15.73
C ASN A 275 6.04 0.05 -14.83
N HIS A 276 5.79 -1.15 -15.35
CA HIS A 276 5.97 -2.40 -14.63
C HIS A 276 7.43 -2.61 -14.20
N THR A 277 8.40 -2.26 -15.05
CA THR A 277 9.82 -2.40 -14.71
C THR A 277 10.21 -1.52 -13.51
N ALA A 278 9.65 -0.31 -13.40
CA ALA A 278 9.86 0.56 -12.25
C ALA A 278 9.25 -0.04 -10.98
N ASN A 279 8.04 -0.58 -11.06
CA ASN A 279 7.36 -1.23 -9.93
C ASN A 279 8.12 -2.46 -9.44
N VAL A 280 8.66 -3.28 -10.35
CA VAL A 280 9.54 -4.40 -10.00
C VAL A 280 10.76 -3.89 -9.22
N GLY A 281 11.37 -2.78 -9.64
CA GLY A 281 12.46 -2.14 -8.90
C GLY A 281 12.05 -1.75 -7.47
N ASN A 282 10.86 -1.16 -7.30
CA ASN A 282 10.36 -0.75 -5.99
C ASN A 282 10.14 -1.91 -5.02
N ILE A 283 9.78 -3.10 -5.49
CA ILE A 283 9.54 -4.25 -4.61
C ILE A 283 10.80 -5.08 -4.38
N THR A 284 11.63 -5.24 -5.41
CA THR A 284 12.77 -6.18 -5.34
C THR A 284 13.91 -5.71 -4.44
N GLN A 285 13.92 -4.44 -4.03
CA GLN A 285 14.84 -3.92 -3.01
C GLN A 285 14.67 -4.61 -1.63
N TYR A 286 13.50 -5.17 -1.32
CA TYR A 286 13.24 -5.81 -0.02
C TYR A 286 13.57 -7.31 0.01
N ARG A 287 14.06 -7.90 -1.09
CA ARG A 287 14.28 -9.36 -1.20
C ARG A 287 15.15 -9.92 -0.08
N SER A 288 16.27 -9.25 0.23
CA SER A 288 17.18 -9.70 1.28
C SER A 288 16.50 -9.73 2.66
N VAL A 289 15.75 -8.68 2.99
CA VAL A 289 15.03 -8.56 4.26
C VAL A 289 13.93 -9.63 4.36
N ILE A 290 13.19 -9.88 3.27
CA ILE A 290 12.18 -10.94 3.20
C ILE A 290 12.82 -12.33 3.40
N GLU A 291 13.96 -12.59 2.77
CA GLU A 291 14.69 -13.86 2.93
C GLU A 291 15.19 -14.06 4.36
N LEU A 292 15.71 -13.01 5.00
CA LEU A 292 16.17 -13.06 6.40
C LEU A 292 15.01 -13.31 7.37
N CYS A 293 13.90 -12.59 7.21
CA CYS A 293 12.67 -12.79 7.99
C CYS A 293 12.17 -14.24 7.89
N ARG A 294 12.24 -14.83 6.70
CA ARG A 294 11.88 -16.23 6.43
C ARG A 294 12.80 -17.24 7.11
N GLU A 295 14.09 -16.92 7.24
CA GLU A 295 15.10 -17.79 7.83
C GLU A 295 15.20 -17.67 9.36
N TYR A 296 14.54 -16.67 9.95
CA TYR A 296 14.45 -16.48 11.40
C TYR A 296 13.63 -17.61 12.06
N ASP A 297 13.94 -17.96 13.32
CA ASP A 297 13.22 -18.98 14.09
C ASP A 297 12.63 -18.39 15.38
N PRO A 298 11.28 -18.34 15.53
CA PRO A 298 10.27 -18.72 14.53
C PRO A 298 10.24 -17.73 13.35
N GLU A 299 9.78 -18.19 12.18
CA GLU A 299 9.65 -17.33 10.99
C GLU A 299 8.94 -16.01 11.32
N LEU A 300 9.52 -14.89 10.89
CA LEU A 300 8.93 -13.55 11.07
C LEU A 300 8.24 -13.10 9.77
N PRO A 301 6.96 -12.71 9.80
CA PRO A 301 6.33 -12.03 8.69
C PRO A 301 7.00 -10.70 8.38
N PHE A 302 7.23 -10.42 7.09
CA PHE A 302 7.65 -9.10 6.61
C PHE A 302 6.44 -8.28 6.14
N VAL A 303 6.28 -7.08 6.68
CA VAL A 303 5.12 -6.21 6.45
C VAL A 303 5.60 -4.86 5.89
N LEU A 304 4.88 -4.32 4.92
CA LEU A 304 4.98 -2.90 4.61
C LEU A 304 4.02 -2.13 5.52
N GLY A 305 4.53 -1.70 6.67
CA GLY A 305 3.74 -1.08 7.74
C GLY A 305 3.17 0.29 7.39
N GLU A 306 3.75 0.95 6.40
CA GLU A 306 3.26 2.18 5.78
C GLU A 306 3.75 2.22 4.33
N THR A 307 2.85 2.38 3.37
CA THR A 307 3.27 2.51 1.97
C THR A 307 2.25 3.26 1.14
N ASN A 308 2.71 4.01 0.13
CA ASN A 308 1.86 4.51 -0.95
C ASN A 308 2.67 5.01 -2.15
N SER A 309 2.02 5.70 -3.08
CA SER A 309 2.67 6.22 -4.28
C SER A 309 3.80 7.20 -3.98
N ASN A 310 3.63 8.10 -3.00
CA ASN A 310 4.50 9.27 -2.85
C ASN A 310 4.80 9.61 -1.39
N SER A 311 6.06 9.87 -1.03
CA SER A 311 6.48 10.16 0.35
C SER A 311 6.22 11.61 0.81
N ALA A 312 5.91 12.52 -0.10
CA ALA A 312 5.60 13.92 0.20
C ALA A 312 4.12 14.17 0.52
N ASN A 313 3.24 13.20 0.26
CA ASN A 313 1.79 13.19 0.50
C ASN A 313 0.95 14.22 -0.28
N LEU A 314 1.56 15.33 -0.69
CA LEU A 314 0.90 16.51 -1.20
C LEU A 314 1.52 16.98 -2.53
N ASN A 315 0.78 17.82 -3.24
CA ASN A 315 1.24 18.58 -4.40
C ASN A 315 1.62 17.74 -5.64
N MET A 316 1.01 16.55 -5.78
CA MET A 316 1.22 15.65 -6.93
C MET A 316 -0.11 15.15 -7.54
N SER A 317 -1.19 15.94 -7.51
CA SER A 317 -2.52 15.56 -7.99
C SER A 317 -2.60 15.16 -9.48
N GLN A 318 -1.58 15.48 -10.27
CA GLN A 318 -1.41 14.99 -11.65
C GLN A 318 -1.07 13.49 -11.73
N ILE A 319 -0.71 12.86 -10.61
CA ILE A 319 -0.27 11.47 -10.48
C ILE A 319 -1.04 10.76 -9.36
N GLU A 320 -1.22 11.44 -8.24
CA GLU A 320 -1.94 10.93 -7.08
C GLU A 320 -3.45 11.06 -7.27
N GLY A 321 -4.22 10.06 -6.84
CA GLY A 321 -5.67 10.14 -6.86
C GLY A 321 -6.33 9.95 -8.23
N VAL A 322 -5.56 9.62 -9.27
CA VAL A 322 -6.04 9.44 -10.66
C VAL A 322 -6.01 7.98 -11.12
N PHE A 323 -6.66 7.68 -12.25
CA PHE A 323 -6.82 6.32 -12.73
C PHE A 323 -5.49 5.61 -13.02
N GLY A 324 -4.49 6.34 -13.51
CA GLY A 324 -3.15 5.82 -13.73
C GLY A 324 -2.48 5.29 -12.45
N SER A 325 -2.66 5.96 -11.30
CA SER A 325 -2.17 5.44 -10.02
C SER A 325 -2.98 4.24 -9.51
N SER A 326 -4.22 4.05 -9.96
CA SER A 326 -4.97 2.82 -9.66
C SER A 326 -4.36 1.61 -10.36
N LEU A 327 -3.93 1.77 -11.62
CA LEU A 327 -3.25 0.71 -12.37
C LEU A 327 -1.88 0.38 -11.75
N TRP A 328 -1.14 1.40 -11.34
CA TRP A 328 0.11 1.24 -10.59
C TRP A 328 -0.12 0.43 -9.31
N LEU A 329 -1.14 0.80 -8.53
CA LEU A 329 -1.41 0.17 -7.24
C LEU A 329 -1.74 -1.32 -7.39
N ILE A 330 -2.50 -1.72 -8.42
CA ILE A 330 -2.79 -3.13 -8.69
C ILE A 330 -1.49 -3.90 -8.91
N ASP A 331 -0.63 -3.41 -9.80
CA ASP A 331 0.64 -4.05 -10.12
C ASP A 331 1.56 -4.12 -8.90
N HIS A 332 1.60 -3.05 -8.13
CA HIS A 332 2.42 -2.94 -6.92
C HIS A 332 1.96 -3.93 -5.83
N LEU A 333 0.66 -4.07 -5.61
CA LEU A 333 0.09 -5.06 -4.69
C LEU A 333 0.39 -6.49 -5.16
N LEU A 334 0.15 -6.82 -6.44
CA LEU A 334 0.38 -8.16 -6.97
C LEU A 334 1.87 -8.55 -6.98
N LEU A 335 2.77 -7.59 -7.22
CA LEU A 335 4.22 -7.79 -7.05
C LEU A 335 4.59 -8.06 -5.60
N GLY A 336 3.99 -7.32 -4.66
CA GLY A 336 4.21 -7.56 -3.22
C GLY A 336 3.77 -8.95 -2.78
N MET A 337 2.60 -9.39 -3.25
CA MET A 337 2.09 -10.75 -3.01
C MET A 337 3.09 -11.79 -3.55
N ALA A 338 3.51 -11.62 -4.82
CA ALA A 338 4.50 -12.47 -5.48
C ALA A 338 5.86 -12.51 -4.75
N ALA A 339 6.24 -11.42 -4.09
CA ALA A 339 7.48 -11.30 -3.33
C ALA A 339 7.38 -11.91 -1.92
N ASN A 340 6.22 -12.43 -1.50
CA ASN A 340 5.96 -12.93 -0.14
C ASN A 340 6.00 -11.85 0.95
N ILE A 341 5.65 -10.61 0.61
CA ILE A 341 5.27 -9.62 1.62
C ILE A 341 3.98 -10.13 2.26
N THR A 342 3.85 -10.03 3.58
CA THR A 342 2.69 -10.57 4.29
C THR A 342 1.50 -9.61 4.24
N ARG A 343 1.76 -8.31 4.38
CA ARG A 343 0.73 -7.28 4.41
C ARG A 343 1.26 -5.95 3.89
N TYR A 344 0.38 -5.20 3.23
CA TYR A 344 0.54 -3.80 2.86
C TYR A 344 -0.41 -2.97 3.71
N ASN A 345 0.08 -1.93 4.37
CA ASN A 345 -0.75 -0.94 5.01
C ASN A 345 -0.68 0.37 4.22
N LEU A 346 -1.65 0.56 3.32
CA LEU A 346 -1.72 1.72 2.44
C LEU A 346 -2.09 2.97 3.24
N ILE A 347 -1.16 3.89 3.45
CA ILE A 347 -1.41 5.10 4.24
C ILE A 347 -2.51 5.94 3.61
N GLN A 348 -3.43 6.41 4.45
CA GLN A 348 -4.57 7.26 4.10
C GLN A 348 -4.45 8.60 4.82
N GLY A 349 -5.12 9.62 4.32
CA GLY A 349 -5.15 10.93 4.96
C GLY A 349 -6.14 11.83 4.24
N THR A 350 -6.88 12.65 4.97
CA THR A 350 -7.93 13.50 4.38
C THR A 350 -7.36 14.50 3.36
N THR A 351 -6.10 14.89 3.53
CA THR A 351 -5.37 15.80 2.62
C THR A 351 -4.42 15.08 1.67
N PHE A 352 -4.09 13.81 1.91
CA PHE A 352 -3.06 13.09 1.15
C PHE A 352 -3.55 12.76 -0.25
N GLY A 353 -2.75 13.02 -1.28
CA GLY A 353 -3.14 12.92 -2.69
C GLY A 353 -3.60 11.52 -3.10
N TYR A 354 -2.99 10.50 -2.51
CA TYR A 354 -3.21 9.09 -2.85
C TYR A 354 -4.32 8.40 -2.07
N THR A 355 -4.98 9.10 -1.14
CA THR A 355 -6.06 8.52 -0.33
C THR A 355 -7.15 7.91 -1.22
N GLY A 356 -7.70 6.78 -0.82
CA GLY A 356 -8.77 6.09 -1.57
C GLY A 356 -10.09 6.86 -1.55
N TRP A 357 -10.34 7.62 -0.49
CA TRP A 357 -11.50 8.49 -0.34
C TRP A 357 -11.21 9.63 0.64
N VAL A 358 -12.02 10.67 0.55
CA VAL A 358 -12.05 11.80 1.48
C VAL A 358 -13.43 11.79 2.13
N PRO A 359 -13.54 11.40 3.41
CA PRO A 359 -14.82 11.17 4.09
C PRO A 359 -15.44 12.44 4.70
N VAL A 360 -14.79 13.59 4.55
CA VAL A 360 -15.20 14.89 5.08
C VAL A 360 -15.18 15.94 3.96
N PRO A 361 -15.96 17.02 4.05
CA PRO A 361 -15.82 18.14 3.13
C PRO A 361 -14.38 18.68 3.16
N GLN A 362 -13.77 18.85 2.00
CA GLN A 362 -12.38 19.28 1.87
C GLN A 362 -12.26 20.18 0.64
N ASP A 363 -11.64 21.36 0.81
CA ASP A 363 -11.41 22.34 -0.27
C ASP A 363 -12.69 22.70 -1.06
N GLY A 364 -13.83 22.81 -0.37
CA GLY A 364 -15.12 23.14 -0.96
C GLY A 364 -15.78 21.99 -1.74
N ARG A 365 -15.21 20.78 -1.70
CA ARG A 365 -15.76 19.56 -2.29
C ARG A 365 -16.45 18.73 -1.21
N ASP A 366 -17.67 18.28 -1.49
CA ASP A 366 -18.35 17.27 -0.67
C ASP A 366 -17.52 15.97 -0.61
N PRO A 367 -17.64 15.15 0.45
CA PRO A 367 -16.93 13.88 0.55
C PRO A 367 -17.00 13.04 -0.73
N TYR A 368 -15.89 12.39 -1.09
CA TYR A 368 -15.74 11.76 -2.40
C TYR A 368 -14.77 10.57 -2.38
N VAL A 369 -14.87 9.74 -3.41
CA VAL A 369 -13.97 8.61 -3.67
C VAL A 369 -12.94 9.04 -4.69
N ARG A 370 -11.69 8.59 -4.52
CA ARG A 370 -10.62 8.78 -5.50
C ARG A 370 -10.30 7.48 -6.21
N ALA A 371 -9.68 7.60 -7.38
CA ALA A 371 -9.38 6.47 -8.24
C ALA A 371 -8.60 5.32 -7.54
N PRO A 372 -7.59 5.56 -6.67
CA PRO A 372 -6.80 4.48 -6.05
C PRO A 372 -7.62 3.42 -5.30
N LEU A 373 -8.81 3.77 -4.76
CA LEU A 373 -9.70 2.78 -4.13
C LEU A 373 -10.08 1.65 -5.11
N TYR A 374 -10.25 1.97 -6.40
CA TYR A 374 -10.59 0.98 -7.42
C TYR A 374 -9.44 0.01 -7.68
N GLY A 375 -8.18 0.43 -7.49
CA GLY A 375 -7.02 -0.47 -7.55
C GLY A 375 -7.02 -1.48 -6.40
N GLN A 376 -7.41 -1.05 -5.21
CA GLN A 376 -7.55 -1.92 -4.04
C GLN A 376 -8.71 -2.91 -4.20
N ILE A 377 -9.89 -2.43 -4.65
CA ILE A 377 -11.06 -3.27 -4.93
C ILE A 377 -10.71 -4.33 -6.00
N PHE A 378 -10.00 -3.94 -7.05
CA PHE A 378 -9.53 -4.88 -8.08
C PHE A 378 -8.64 -5.97 -7.46
N ALA A 379 -7.63 -5.59 -6.67
CA ALA A 379 -6.73 -6.55 -6.03
C ALA A 379 -7.46 -7.47 -5.04
N ALA A 380 -8.48 -6.97 -4.36
CA ALA A 380 -9.33 -7.77 -3.48
C ALA A 380 -10.19 -8.78 -4.25
N ASP A 381 -10.77 -8.41 -5.40
CA ASP A 381 -11.53 -9.32 -6.28
C ASP A 381 -10.60 -10.39 -6.93
N VAL A 382 -9.33 -10.04 -7.18
CA VAL A 382 -8.29 -10.99 -7.60
C VAL A 382 -8.10 -12.10 -6.57
N LEU A 383 -7.99 -11.75 -5.28
CA LEU A 383 -7.90 -12.73 -4.19
C LEU A 383 -9.23 -13.50 -4.05
N GLY A 384 -10.35 -12.79 -4.03
CA GLY A 384 -11.67 -13.39 -3.86
C GLY A 384 -11.86 -13.99 -2.46
N HIS A 385 -12.42 -15.21 -2.41
CA HIS A 385 -12.78 -15.88 -1.15
C HIS A 385 -12.12 -17.26 -0.98
N HIS A 386 -11.28 -17.70 -1.92
CA HIS A 386 -10.66 -19.01 -1.84
C HIS A 386 -9.57 -19.00 -0.77
N PRO A 387 -9.52 -19.93 0.20
CA PRO A 387 -8.60 -19.83 1.33
C PRO A 387 -7.11 -19.97 0.95
N GLU A 388 -6.83 -20.63 -0.17
CA GLU A 388 -5.48 -20.86 -0.69
C GLU A 388 -5.31 -20.16 -2.03
N VAL A 389 -4.85 -18.90 -2.00
CA VAL A 389 -4.59 -18.11 -3.21
C VAL A 389 -3.09 -17.84 -3.34
N GLN A 390 -2.54 -18.07 -4.52
CA GLN A 390 -1.14 -17.79 -4.83
C GLN A 390 -1.03 -16.95 -6.11
N VAL A 391 -0.03 -16.07 -6.16
CA VAL A 391 0.18 -15.12 -7.26
C VAL A 391 1.50 -15.42 -7.95
N TYR A 392 1.47 -15.51 -9.27
CA TYR A 392 2.64 -15.71 -10.12
C TYR A 392 2.81 -14.54 -11.10
N PRO A 393 3.87 -13.73 -10.98
CA PRO A 393 4.15 -12.66 -11.93
C PRO A 393 4.70 -13.26 -13.24
N ILE A 394 4.07 -12.93 -14.36
CA ILE A 394 4.46 -13.46 -15.66
C ILE A 394 5.68 -12.66 -16.17
N PRO A 395 6.84 -13.31 -16.38
CA PRO A 395 8.07 -12.61 -16.69
C PRO A 395 8.16 -12.23 -18.18
N GLN A 396 9.17 -11.40 -18.52
CA GLN A 396 9.55 -11.07 -19.90
C GLN A 396 8.48 -10.34 -20.73
N LEU A 397 7.62 -9.57 -20.06
CA LEU A 397 6.66 -8.68 -20.72
C LEU A 397 7.30 -7.32 -21.04
N PRO A 398 6.74 -6.56 -22.00
CA PRO A 398 7.13 -5.17 -22.22
C PRO A 398 6.99 -4.33 -20.93
N TRP A 399 7.84 -3.32 -20.78
CA TRP A 399 7.89 -2.47 -19.57
C TRP A 399 6.55 -1.78 -19.22
N ASN A 400 5.67 -1.58 -20.21
CA ASN A 400 4.35 -0.96 -20.06
C ASN A 400 3.20 -1.98 -19.99
N VAL A 401 3.52 -3.24 -19.67
CA VAL A 401 2.54 -4.31 -19.51
C VAL A 401 2.93 -5.15 -18.32
N SER A 402 1.94 -5.53 -17.50
CA SER A 402 2.11 -6.58 -16.52
C SER A 402 0.99 -7.60 -16.61
N ALA A 403 1.29 -8.83 -16.21
CA ALA A 403 0.31 -9.88 -16.15
C ALA A 403 0.66 -10.90 -15.05
N TYR A 404 -0.37 -11.52 -14.51
CA TYR A 404 -0.25 -12.45 -13.39
C TYR A 404 -1.11 -13.68 -13.60
N GLY A 405 -0.60 -14.85 -13.22
CA GLY A 405 -1.39 -16.05 -13.00
C GLY A 405 -1.82 -16.12 -11.54
N ILE A 406 -3.11 -16.36 -11.29
CA ILE A 406 -3.67 -16.47 -9.95
C ILE A 406 -4.14 -17.91 -9.76
N TYR A 407 -3.65 -18.56 -8.71
CA TYR A 407 -3.90 -19.97 -8.43
C TYR A 407 -4.79 -20.12 -7.21
N GLU A 408 -5.75 -21.03 -7.28
CA GLU A 408 -6.62 -21.43 -6.19
C GLU A 408 -6.38 -22.93 -5.92
N ALA A 409 -5.99 -23.30 -4.69
CA ALA A 409 -5.61 -24.68 -4.33
C ALA A 409 -4.54 -25.30 -5.26
N GLY A 410 -3.59 -24.48 -5.73
CA GLY A 410 -2.52 -24.90 -6.63
C GLY A 410 -2.90 -25.00 -8.12
N GLU A 411 -4.15 -24.70 -8.49
CA GLU A 411 -4.65 -24.72 -9.87
C GLU A 411 -4.81 -23.31 -10.43
N LEU A 412 -4.40 -23.09 -11.68
CA LEU A 412 -4.58 -21.78 -12.32
C LEU A 412 -6.07 -21.44 -12.45
N ALA A 413 -6.51 -20.38 -11.78
CA ALA A 413 -7.93 -19.99 -11.71
C ALA A 413 -8.22 -18.69 -12.45
N LYS A 414 -7.28 -17.73 -12.45
CA LYS A 414 -7.47 -16.41 -13.07
C LYS A 414 -6.19 -15.91 -13.74
N HIS A 415 -6.35 -15.00 -14.70
CA HIS A 415 -5.28 -14.13 -15.17
C HIS A 415 -5.61 -12.67 -14.88
N VAL A 416 -4.59 -11.88 -14.55
CA VAL A 416 -4.66 -10.41 -14.54
C VAL A 416 -3.81 -9.89 -15.68
N VAL A 417 -4.28 -8.85 -16.38
CA VAL A 417 -3.49 -8.13 -17.39
C VAL A 417 -3.70 -6.64 -17.23
N ILE A 418 -2.61 -5.87 -17.20
CA ILE A 418 -2.60 -4.41 -17.05
C ILE A 418 -1.89 -3.79 -18.25
N ASN A 419 -2.55 -2.83 -18.91
CA ASN A 419 -1.97 -2.03 -19.98
C ASN A 419 -1.64 -0.63 -19.47
N PHE A 420 -0.33 -0.38 -19.27
CA PHE A 420 0.21 0.88 -18.79
C PHE A 420 0.50 1.90 -19.89
N ASP A 421 0.08 1.67 -21.12
CA ASP A 421 0.14 2.70 -22.15
C ASP A 421 -0.73 3.90 -21.73
N GLU A 422 -0.10 5.04 -21.48
CA GLU A 422 -0.76 6.25 -21.01
C GLU A 422 -1.60 6.85 -22.14
N TRP A 423 -2.90 6.99 -21.90
CA TRP A 423 -3.80 7.67 -22.81
C TRP A 423 -4.84 8.46 -22.02
N ASN A 424 -5.22 9.63 -22.54
CA ASN A 424 -6.27 10.46 -21.97
C ASN A 424 -7.30 10.83 -23.04
N SER A 425 -8.58 10.94 -22.67
CA SER A 425 -9.63 11.40 -23.61
C SER A 425 -9.42 12.82 -24.13
N THR A 426 -8.54 13.59 -23.48
CA THR A 426 -8.09 14.92 -23.91
C THR A 426 -7.01 14.88 -24.98
N THR A 427 -6.43 13.71 -25.25
CA THR A 427 -5.44 13.51 -26.32
C THR A 427 -6.09 13.55 -27.70
N SER A 428 -5.35 14.02 -28.72
CA SER A 428 -5.88 14.26 -30.07
C SER A 428 -6.06 13.00 -30.93
N TYR A 429 -5.58 11.85 -30.48
CA TYR A 429 -5.65 10.58 -31.20
C TYR A 429 -6.52 9.55 -30.47
N GLU A 430 -7.10 8.62 -31.24
CA GLU A 430 -7.96 7.56 -30.71
C GLU A 430 -7.23 6.67 -29.70
N ARG A 431 -7.96 6.21 -28.68
CA ARG A 431 -7.40 5.32 -27.65
C ARG A 431 -6.80 4.05 -28.28
N PRO A 432 -5.48 3.82 -28.17
CA PRO A 432 -4.86 2.65 -28.76
C PRO A 432 -5.37 1.35 -28.13
N VAL A 433 -5.18 0.25 -28.86
CA VAL A 433 -5.59 -1.10 -28.46
C VAL A 433 -4.41 -2.05 -28.59
N GLN A 434 -4.06 -2.73 -27.50
CA GLN A 434 -3.06 -3.80 -27.46
C GLN A 434 -3.75 -5.17 -27.51
N LYS A 435 -3.20 -6.07 -28.34
CA LYS A 435 -3.68 -7.44 -28.49
C LYS A 435 -2.93 -8.39 -27.56
N PHE A 436 -3.66 -9.27 -26.91
CA PHE A 436 -3.14 -10.29 -26.00
C PHE A 436 -3.62 -11.68 -26.42
N ASN A 437 -2.73 -12.67 -26.28
CA ASN A 437 -3.05 -14.08 -26.43
C ASN A 437 -2.77 -14.78 -25.10
N LEU A 438 -3.83 -15.11 -24.37
CA LEU A 438 -3.76 -15.74 -23.06
C LEU A 438 -3.81 -17.24 -23.26
N ASP A 439 -2.75 -17.93 -22.89
CA ASP A 439 -2.76 -19.39 -22.86
C ASP A 439 -3.64 -19.84 -21.68
N VAL A 440 -4.49 -20.83 -21.93
CA VAL A 440 -5.39 -21.38 -20.91
C VAL A 440 -5.30 -22.90 -20.90
N PRO A 441 -5.50 -23.54 -19.73
CA PRO A 441 -5.55 -24.98 -19.61
C PRO A 441 -6.63 -25.62 -20.50
N SER A 442 -6.44 -26.91 -20.81
CA SER A 442 -7.35 -27.64 -21.70
C SER A 442 -8.80 -27.77 -21.19
N TRP A 443 -9.00 -27.64 -19.87
CA TRP A 443 -10.32 -27.69 -19.24
C TRP A 443 -11.11 -26.38 -19.36
N VAL A 444 -10.47 -25.30 -19.82
CA VAL A 444 -11.10 -23.98 -19.94
C VAL A 444 -11.81 -23.86 -21.28
N ASP A 445 -13.14 -23.90 -21.26
CA ASP A 445 -13.95 -23.70 -22.46
C ASP A 445 -14.26 -22.22 -22.71
N ILE A 446 -14.47 -21.46 -21.62
CA ILE A 446 -14.78 -20.04 -21.66
C ILE A 446 -14.01 -19.28 -20.58
N VAL A 447 -13.84 -17.99 -20.79
CA VAL A 447 -13.37 -17.07 -19.76
C VAL A 447 -14.35 -15.92 -19.56
N ARG A 448 -14.49 -15.47 -18.32
CA ARG A 448 -15.22 -14.25 -17.95
C ARG A 448 -14.22 -13.12 -17.77
N VAL A 449 -14.42 -12.00 -18.45
CA VAL A 449 -13.51 -10.84 -18.45
C VAL A 449 -14.20 -9.64 -17.82
N GLU A 450 -13.60 -9.12 -16.76
CA GLU A 450 -14.05 -7.96 -16.01
C GLU A 450 -13.02 -6.85 -16.16
N ARG A 451 -13.48 -5.62 -16.43
CA ARG A 451 -12.61 -4.51 -16.81
C ARG A 451 -12.62 -3.41 -15.77
N LEU A 452 -11.43 -2.90 -15.46
CA LEU A 452 -11.26 -1.63 -14.78
C LEU A 452 -11.02 -0.54 -15.85
N THR A 453 -11.92 0.44 -15.88
CA THR A 453 -11.99 1.43 -16.97
C THR A 453 -12.15 2.86 -16.44
N GLY A 454 -11.76 3.83 -17.26
CA GLY A 454 -11.89 5.27 -17.01
C GLY A 454 -11.65 6.07 -18.29
N SER A 455 -11.88 7.38 -18.27
CA SER A 455 -11.72 8.27 -19.43
C SER A 455 -10.26 8.54 -19.80
N GLY A 456 -9.30 8.22 -18.94
CA GLY A 456 -7.88 8.42 -19.19
C GLY A 456 -7.04 8.20 -17.95
N ALA A 457 -5.72 8.13 -18.10
CA ALA A 457 -4.79 7.95 -16.98
C ALA A 457 -4.88 9.08 -15.94
N SER A 458 -5.15 10.32 -16.38
CA SER A 458 -5.29 11.49 -15.51
C SER A 458 -6.72 11.68 -14.96
N ALA A 459 -7.63 10.74 -15.19
CA ALA A 459 -9.01 10.85 -14.70
C ALA A 459 -9.04 10.66 -13.18
N ASP A 460 -9.59 11.62 -12.45
CA ASP A 460 -9.83 11.55 -11.00
C ASP A 460 -11.27 11.11 -10.65
N GLU A 461 -12.12 10.97 -11.67
CA GLU A 461 -13.52 10.53 -11.54
C GLU A 461 -14.00 9.69 -12.72
N GLY A 462 -15.16 9.03 -12.55
CA GLY A 462 -15.77 8.20 -13.58
C GLY A 462 -15.11 6.83 -13.79
N ILE A 463 -14.23 6.42 -12.87
CA ILE A 463 -13.60 5.09 -12.86
C ILE A 463 -14.68 4.05 -12.58
N LYS A 464 -14.58 2.89 -13.24
CA LYS A 464 -15.51 1.77 -13.05
C LYS A 464 -14.78 0.44 -12.99
N TRP A 465 -15.06 -0.34 -11.95
CA TRP A 465 -14.67 -1.74 -11.84
C TRP A 465 -15.84 -2.62 -12.27
N ALA A 466 -15.69 -3.43 -13.32
CA ALA A 466 -16.74 -4.31 -13.82
C ALA A 466 -18.09 -3.59 -14.06
N GLY A 467 -18.06 -2.31 -14.44
CA GLY A 467 -19.26 -1.49 -14.62
C GLY A 467 -19.89 -0.91 -13.33
N GLN A 468 -19.34 -1.23 -12.16
CA GLN A 468 -19.68 -0.66 -10.86
C GLN A 468 -18.81 0.56 -10.54
N SER A 469 -19.35 1.46 -9.72
CA SER A 469 -18.67 2.64 -9.22
C SER A 469 -19.05 2.87 -7.76
N TRP A 470 -18.15 3.46 -6.98
CA TRP A 470 -18.41 3.82 -5.59
C TRP A 470 -18.46 5.33 -5.45
N ASN A 471 -19.41 5.79 -4.66
CA ASN A 471 -19.52 7.18 -4.28
C ASN A 471 -19.85 7.30 -2.80
N TYR A 472 -19.42 8.39 -2.19
CA TYR A 472 -19.78 8.70 -0.81
C TYR A 472 -21.18 9.32 -0.80
N THR A 473 -22.13 8.70 -0.09
CA THR A 473 -23.45 9.29 0.15
C THR A 473 -23.91 9.02 1.57
N HIS A 474 -24.47 10.03 2.24
CA HIS A 474 -25.03 9.93 3.60
C HIS A 474 -24.09 9.30 4.63
N GLY A 475 -22.81 9.67 4.64
CA GLY A 475 -21.87 9.17 5.66
C GLY A 475 -21.24 7.81 5.34
N ARG A 476 -21.53 7.20 4.17
CA ARG A 476 -21.06 5.85 3.82
C ARG A 476 -20.66 5.74 2.36
N LEU A 477 -19.76 4.80 2.07
CA LEU A 477 -19.50 4.38 0.70
C LEU A 477 -20.72 3.64 0.17
N THR A 478 -21.19 4.03 -1.01
CA THR A 478 -22.33 3.40 -1.68
C THR A 478 -21.91 2.95 -3.07
N GLU A 479 -22.16 1.67 -3.35
CA GLU A 479 -21.99 1.10 -4.66
C GLU A 479 -23.13 1.53 -5.59
N ARG A 480 -22.80 1.78 -6.86
CA ARG A 480 -23.76 2.02 -7.94
C ARG A 480 -23.37 1.21 -9.17
N GLY A 481 -24.37 0.87 -9.98
CA GLY A 481 -24.20 0.06 -11.18
C GLY A 481 -24.52 -1.41 -10.92
N THR A 482 -24.15 -2.26 -11.86
CA THR A 482 -24.30 -3.72 -11.77
C THR A 482 -23.00 -4.33 -12.26
N LYS A 483 -22.50 -5.36 -11.59
CA LYS A 483 -21.32 -6.12 -12.04
C LYS A 483 -21.55 -6.66 -13.46
N LYS A 484 -20.60 -6.42 -14.36
CA LYS A 484 -20.62 -6.79 -15.78
C LYS A 484 -19.34 -7.52 -16.15
N TYR A 485 -19.50 -8.54 -16.98
CA TYR A 485 -18.39 -9.28 -17.57
C TYR A 485 -18.68 -9.57 -19.05
N GLU A 486 -17.61 -9.73 -19.81
CA GLU A 486 -17.62 -10.25 -21.18
C GLU A 486 -17.31 -11.75 -21.14
N THR A 487 -17.80 -12.53 -22.12
CA THR A 487 -17.48 -13.96 -22.23
C THR A 487 -16.74 -14.22 -23.53
N TYR A 488 -15.60 -14.91 -23.44
CA TYR A 488 -14.80 -15.31 -24.60
C TYR A 488 -14.64 -16.83 -24.60
N ALA A 489 -14.83 -17.44 -25.77
CA ALA A 489 -14.57 -18.86 -25.96
C ALA A 489 -13.07 -19.12 -26.17
N THR A 490 -12.57 -20.18 -25.56
CA THR A 490 -11.22 -20.68 -25.79
C THR A 490 -11.11 -21.28 -27.20
N LYS A 491 -10.00 -21.01 -27.89
CA LYS A 491 -9.67 -21.62 -29.18
C LYS A 491 -8.21 -22.07 -29.18
N ASN A 492 -7.98 -23.36 -29.43
CA ASN A 492 -6.65 -23.95 -29.49
C ASN A 492 -5.80 -23.68 -28.23
N GLY A 493 -6.40 -23.82 -27.03
CA GLY A 493 -5.72 -23.59 -25.76
C GLY A 493 -5.39 -22.12 -25.47
N ALA A 494 -6.02 -21.17 -26.16
CA ALA A 494 -5.81 -19.76 -25.92
C ALA A 494 -7.09 -18.91 -26.06
N VAL A 495 -7.07 -17.74 -25.42
CA VAL A 495 -8.06 -16.67 -25.56
C VAL A 495 -7.38 -15.44 -26.13
N ARG A 496 -7.97 -14.85 -27.17
CA ARG A 496 -7.51 -13.57 -27.74
C ARG A 496 -8.29 -12.43 -27.10
N LEU A 497 -7.59 -11.51 -26.45
CA LEU A 497 -8.15 -10.35 -25.79
C LEU A 497 -7.60 -9.06 -26.38
N GLU A 498 -8.44 -8.03 -26.38
CA GLU A 498 -8.07 -6.67 -26.74
C GLU A 498 -8.26 -5.78 -25.51
N LEU A 499 -7.18 -5.08 -25.14
CA LEU A 499 -7.17 -4.13 -24.04
C LEU A 499 -6.83 -2.74 -24.58
N LYS A 500 -7.59 -1.75 -24.15
CA LYS A 500 -7.32 -0.35 -24.48
C LYS A 500 -6.14 0.17 -23.66
N SER A 501 -5.47 1.22 -24.12
CA SER A 501 -4.47 1.94 -23.33
C SER A 501 -5.10 2.47 -22.04
N THR A 502 -4.37 2.38 -20.92
CA THR A 502 -4.88 2.70 -19.57
C THR A 502 -6.13 1.87 -19.25
N GLU A 503 -5.95 0.56 -19.11
CA GLU A 503 -7.00 -0.40 -18.77
C GLU A 503 -6.38 -1.61 -18.03
N ALA A 504 -7.13 -2.22 -17.13
CA ALA A 504 -6.77 -3.51 -16.54
C ALA A 504 -7.95 -4.49 -16.60
N VAL A 505 -7.66 -5.79 -16.67
CA VAL A 505 -8.69 -6.83 -16.69
C VAL A 505 -8.37 -7.97 -15.73
N LEU A 506 -9.43 -8.52 -15.12
CA LEU A 506 -9.43 -9.82 -14.47
C LEU A 506 -10.12 -10.82 -15.40
N VAL A 507 -9.46 -11.94 -15.64
CA VAL A 507 -9.93 -13.01 -16.51
C VAL A 507 -10.11 -14.27 -15.69
N THR A 508 -11.36 -14.61 -15.37
CA THR A 508 -11.68 -15.82 -14.61
C THR A 508 -11.88 -17.00 -15.57
N LEU A 509 -11.17 -18.10 -15.33
CA LEU A 509 -11.22 -19.31 -16.14
C LEU A 509 -12.41 -20.19 -15.74
N LYS A 510 -13.17 -20.71 -16.70
CA LYS A 510 -14.38 -21.52 -16.45
C LYS A 510 -14.51 -22.70 -17.43
N PRO A 511 -15.07 -23.84 -16.99
CA PRO A 511 -15.58 -24.85 -17.92
C PRO A 511 -16.91 -24.38 -18.54
N ALA A 512 -17.36 -25.02 -19.62
CA ALA A 512 -18.53 -24.59 -20.40
C ALA A 512 -19.86 -24.56 -19.63
N ASN A 513 -19.95 -25.25 -18.47
CA ASN A 513 -21.21 -25.52 -17.76
C ASN A 513 -21.36 -24.79 -16.42
N TYR A 514 -20.82 -23.57 -16.28
CA TYR A 514 -20.85 -22.79 -15.03
C TYR A 514 -21.70 -21.51 -15.07
#